data_AF-A0A1H9QHQ5-F1
#
_entry.id   AF-A0A1H9QHQ5-F1
#
_cell.length_a   1.000
_cell.length_b   1.000
_cell.length_c   1.000
_cell.angle_alpha   90.00
_cell.angle_beta   90.00
_cell.angle_gamma   90.00
#
_symmetry.space_group_name_H-M   'P 1'
#
loop_
_entity.id
_entity.type
_entity.pdbx_description
1 polymer ?
#
loop_
_entity_poly.entity_id
_entity_poly.type
_entity_poly.pdbx_seq_one_letter_code
_entity_poly.pdbx_strand_id
1 'polypeptide(L)'
;MKRPSNLAIIAIFKNEAPYILEWLSHHINIGVDFFYIADNESNDGTSELLAALDSMNLIRHIKFPTPKDSPPQLPAYEKLMREYGNMHEWCAFIDADEFIVPQGSDTLDSMLSRHSEDPAIGGIALNWAVYGSSNLQTYSGELVMERFTQRGDKTITLNKHFKSIVRSNAFKATAGNPHSFKLNDGFYYVHTDGKPVSNLVDAVDGLSKGVCWDYFRLNHYVVKSYEEFINKKNRGRATKPAVSVENRNQSFFLEHDVNDVTELPNREILEATLVKMHEIKERLTEAFGPTILEHGKFVLNNLIHGHHDISEVVGDVIQIRGWAFSTDYKKTSYSLTYKQTMLIIEEVREVDRPDVKHAYPDAPINSGFVITARKPPALQDIDPSILEVTVSVGAKSVQLRKD
;
A
#
# COMPACT_ATOMS: atom_id res chain seq x y z
N MET A 1 17.80 19.10 -25.32
CA MET A 1 18.82 19.21 -24.26
C MET A 1 18.36 18.34 -23.10
N LYS A 2 19.19 17.45 -22.56
CA LYS A 2 18.86 16.76 -21.30
C LYS A 2 18.69 17.84 -20.22
N ARG A 3 17.62 17.79 -19.43
CA ARG A 3 17.51 18.62 -18.23
C ARG A 3 18.74 18.34 -17.36
N PRO A 4 19.34 19.38 -16.74
CA PRO A 4 20.58 19.23 -15.97
C PRO A 4 20.42 18.28 -14.78
N SER A 5 19.19 18.04 -14.27
CA SER A 5 18.93 17.16 -13.13
C SER A 5 17.73 16.25 -13.34
N ASN A 6 17.89 15.23 -14.19
CA ASN A 6 16.83 14.26 -14.45
C ASN A 6 16.80 13.12 -13.41
N LEU A 7 15.58 12.68 -13.09
CA LEU A 7 15.29 11.66 -12.08
C LEU A 7 14.53 10.48 -12.69
N ALA A 8 15.02 9.28 -12.43
CA ALA A 8 14.25 8.06 -12.63
C ALA A 8 13.80 7.43 -11.30
N ILE A 9 12.72 6.66 -11.33
CA ILE A 9 12.38 5.74 -10.23
C ILE A 9 12.69 4.30 -10.63
N ILE A 10 13.34 3.57 -9.74
CA ILE A 10 13.58 2.13 -9.81
C ILE A 10 12.69 1.46 -8.75
N ALA A 11 11.83 0.54 -9.19
CA ALA A 11 10.88 -0.15 -8.32
C ALA A 11 10.74 -1.64 -8.69
N ILE A 12 10.23 -2.43 -7.75
CA ILE A 12 9.83 -3.82 -7.98
C ILE A 12 8.38 -4.00 -7.54
N PHE A 13 7.55 -4.49 -8.45
CA PHE A 13 6.12 -4.67 -8.23
C PHE A 13 5.78 -6.15 -8.14
N LYS A 14 4.80 -6.46 -7.29
CA LYS A 14 4.15 -7.77 -7.25
C LYS A 14 2.67 -7.59 -6.95
N ASN A 15 1.84 -7.86 -7.95
CA ASN A 15 0.39 -7.72 -7.86
C ASN A 15 -0.03 -6.34 -7.35
N GLU A 16 0.28 -5.28 -8.08
CA GLU A 16 -0.04 -3.89 -7.71
C GLU A 16 -0.99 -3.22 -8.70
N ALA A 17 -1.65 -4.00 -9.57
CA ALA A 17 -2.42 -3.51 -10.72
C ALA A 17 -3.39 -2.35 -10.39
N PRO A 18 -4.11 -2.37 -9.26
CA PRO A 18 -5.03 -1.27 -8.88
C PRO A 18 -4.37 0.08 -8.62
N TYR A 19 -3.07 0.12 -8.33
CA TYR A 19 -2.38 1.33 -7.86
C TYR A 19 -1.38 1.89 -8.88
N ILE A 20 -0.99 1.12 -9.90
CA ILE A 20 0.08 1.50 -10.85
C ILE A 20 -0.22 2.83 -11.53
N LEU A 21 -1.46 3.03 -12.00
CA LEU A 21 -1.79 4.21 -12.79
C LEU A 21 -1.79 5.50 -11.97
N GLU A 22 -2.29 5.47 -10.73
CA GLU A 22 -2.21 6.62 -9.82
C GLU A 22 -0.74 6.91 -9.49
N TRP A 23 0.01 5.88 -9.08
CA TRP A 23 1.40 6.01 -8.68
C TRP A 23 2.25 6.59 -9.81
N LEU A 24 2.09 6.09 -11.03
CA LEU A 24 2.82 6.59 -12.21
C LEU A 24 2.43 8.05 -12.52
N SER A 25 1.13 8.35 -12.51
CA SER A 25 0.60 9.68 -12.85
C SER A 25 1.06 10.75 -11.87
N HIS A 26 1.02 10.45 -10.58
CA HIS A 26 1.50 11.34 -9.52
C HIS A 26 2.97 11.68 -9.73
N HIS A 27 3.81 10.66 -9.88
CA HIS A 27 5.26 10.84 -10.03
C HIS A 27 5.63 11.59 -11.31
N ILE A 28 4.93 11.35 -12.44
CA ILE A 28 5.08 12.15 -13.66
C ILE A 28 4.80 13.64 -13.39
N ASN A 29 3.70 13.94 -12.69
CA ASN A 29 3.29 15.32 -12.45
C ASN A 29 4.23 16.11 -11.54
N ILE A 30 4.85 15.45 -10.55
CA ILE A 30 5.83 16.10 -9.67
C ILE A 30 7.23 16.20 -10.28
N GLY A 31 7.43 15.68 -11.50
CA GLY A 31 8.64 15.88 -12.28
C GLY A 31 9.59 14.67 -12.36
N VAL A 32 9.12 13.44 -12.13
CA VAL A 32 9.90 12.22 -12.44
C VAL A 32 9.95 12.02 -13.95
N ASP A 33 11.14 11.79 -14.50
CA ASP A 33 11.37 11.70 -15.94
C ASP A 33 11.14 10.30 -16.50
N PHE A 34 11.44 9.24 -15.74
CA PHE A 34 11.32 7.87 -16.22
C PHE A 34 11.19 6.82 -15.11
N PHE A 35 10.74 5.62 -15.47
CA PHE A 35 10.47 4.53 -14.51
C PHE A 35 11.08 3.22 -15.00
N TYR A 36 11.78 2.52 -14.12
CA TYR A 36 12.31 1.18 -14.35
C TYR A 36 11.64 0.24 -13.34
N ILE A 37 10.78 -0.64 -13.84
CA ILE A 37 9.93 -1.48 -13.01
C ILE A 37 10.25 -2.94 -13.27
N ALA A 38 10.70 -3.62 -12.22
CA ALA A 38 10.82 -5.07 -12.20
C ALA A 38 9.48 -5.70 -11.78
N ASP A 39 8.95 -6.62 -12.56
CA ASP A 39 7.76 -7.41 -12.24
C ASP A 39 8.18 -8.74 -11.59
N ASN A 40 7.79 -8.93 -10.32
CA ASN A 40 8.05 -10.13 -9.54
C ASN A 40 6.92 -11.15 -9.64
N GLU A 41 6.75 -11.71 -10.85
CA GLU A 41 5.87 -12.85 -11.11
C GLU A 41 4.40 -12.51 -10.77
N SER A 42 3.95 -11.33 -11.20
CA SER A 42 2.58 -10.90 -10.94
C SER A 42 1.56 -11.71 -11.75
N ASN A 43 0.37 -11.86 -11.19
CA ASN A 43 -0.73 -12.67 -11.74
C ASN A 43 -2.12 -12.04 -11.55
N ASP A 44 -2.18 -10.77 -11.14
CA ASP A 44 -3.42 -10.02 -10.93
C ASP A 44 -3.75 -9.06 -12.09
N GLY A 45 -3.00 -9.10 -13.20
CA GLY A 45 -3.08 -8.11 -14.28
C GLY A 45 -1.93 -7.09 -14.31
N THR A 46 -1.10 -7.04 -13.27
CA THR A 46 0.08 -6.15 -13.20
C THR A 46 1.03 -6.37 -14.37
N SER A 47 1.34 -7.63 -14.69
CA SER A 47 2.30 -8.00 -15.74
C SER A 47 1.86 -7.49 -17.12
N GLU A 48 0.57 -7.64 -17.41
CA GLU A 48 -0.09 -7.20 -18.64
C GLU A 48 -0.09 -5.68 -18.73
N LEU A 49 -0.49 -5.00 -17.65
CA LEU A 49 -0.53 -3.54 -17.59
C LEU A 49 0.87 -2.93 -17.73
N LEU A 50 1.88 -3.48 -17.05
CA LEU A 50 3.27 -3.04 -17.18
C LEU A 50 3.79 -3.25 -18.61
N ALA A 51 3.49 -4.38 -19.26
CA ALA A 51 3.87 -4.60 -20.65
C ALA A 51 3.22 -3.60 -21.62
N ALA A 52 1.95 -3.23 -21.40
CA ALA A 52 1.28 -2.21 -22.20
C ALA A 52 1.93 -0.82 -22.02
N LEU A 53 2.15 -0.40 -20.77
CA LEU A 53 2.82 0.87 -20.44
C LEU A 53 4.24 0.94 -21.03
N ASP A 54 4.96 -0.19 -21.01
CA ASP A 54 6.29 -0.34 -21.58
C ASP A 54 6.32 -0.10 -23.09
N SER A 55 5.38 -0.70 -23.82
CA SER A 55 5.24 -0.53 -25.27
C SER A 55 4.86 0.90 -25.70
N MET A 56 4.27 1.66 -24.77
CA MET A 56 3.96 3.08 -24.94
C MET A 56 5.12 4.01 -24.54
N ASN A 57 6.28 3.44 -24.19
CA ASN A 57 7.47 4.15 -23.70
C ASN A 57 7.24 5.03 -22.45
N LEU A 58 6.26 4.66 -21.61
CA LEU A 58 6.04 5.34 -20.34
C LEU A 58 6.96 4.81 -19.23
N ILE A 59 7.36 3.55 -19.34
CA ILE A 59 8.24 2.86 -18.39
C ILE A 59 9.23 1.97 -19.16
N ARG A 60 10.20 1.42 -18.44
CA ARG A 60 10.87 0.16 -18.80
C ARG A 60 10.44 -0.95 -17.84
N HIS A 61 9.78 -1.96 -18.39
CA HIS A 61 9.37 -3.17 -17.70
C HIS A 61 10.40 -4.30 -17.94
N ILE A 62 10.82 -4.96 -16.86
CA ILE A 62 11.53 -6.24 -16.92
C ILE A 62 10.81 -7.29 -16.07
N LYS A 63 10.80 -8.55 -16.52
CA LYS A 63 10.42 -9.67 -15.66
C LYS A 63 11.57 -10.00 -14.71
N PHE A 64 11.26 -10.19 -13.44
CA PHE A 64 12.26 -10.50 -12.41
C PHE A 64 11.77 -11.59 -11.44
N PRO A 65 11.94 -12.88 -11.81
CA PRO A 65 11.51 -13.99 -10.97
C PRO A 65 12.30 -14.05 -9.65
N THR A 66 11.67 -14.58 -8.62
CA THR A 66 12.28 -14.69 -7.29
C THR A 66 13.48 -15.64 -7.32
N PRO A 67 14.70 -15.17 -6.98
CA PRO A 67 15.86 -16.04 -6.90
C PRO A 67 15.68 -17.09 -5.79
N LYS A 68 16.24 -18.29 -5.99
CA LYS A 68 16.07 -19.42 -5.07
C LYS A 68 16.49 -19.12 -3.62
N ASP A 69 17.59 -18.38 -3.45
CA ASP A 69 18.26 -18.22 -2.15
C ASP A 69 18.28 -16.77 -1.65
N SER A 70 17.50 -15.86 -2.26
CA SER A 70 17.46 -14.46 -1.80
C SER A 70 16.14 -13.76 -2.14
N PRO A 71 15.69 -12.80 -1.32
CA PRO A 71 14.56 -11.94 -1.66
C PRO A 71 14.84 -11.14 -2.95
N PRO A 72 13.84 -10.94 -3.83
CA PRO A 72 14.06 -10.42 -5.18
C PRO A 72 14.35 -8.92 -5.25
N GLN A 73 14.02 -8.13 -4.21
CA GLN A 73 14.07 -6.66 -4.32
C GLN A 73 15.47 -6.09 -4.56
N LEU A 74 16.46 -6.45 -3.73
CA LEU A 74 17.83 -5.91 -3.89
C LEU A 74 18.47 -6.38 -5.21
N PRO A 75 18.39 -7.67 -5.60
CA PRO A 75 18.87 -8.10 -6.91
C PRO A 75 18.22 -7.36 -8.09
N ALA A 76 16.91 -7.05 -8.01
CA ALA A 76 16.22 -6.28 -9.04
C ALA A 76 16.73 -4.84 -9.11
N TYR A 77 16.87 -4.17 -7.96
CA TYR A 77 17.41 -2.80 -7.86
C TYR A 77 18.84 -2.73 -8.38
N GLU A 78 19.69 -3.68 -7.99
CA GLU A 78 21.07 -3.80 -8.46
C GLU A 78 21.13 -3.94 -9.98
N LYS A 79 20.31 -4.82 -10.56
CA LYS A 79 20.24 -5.04 -12.01
C LYS A 79 19.83 -3.77 -12.74
N LEU A 80 18.69 -3.18 -12.35
CA LEU A 80 18.14 -1.99 -13.02
C LEU A 80 19.10 -0.80 -12.89
N MET A 81 19.70 -0.60 -11.73
CA MET A 81 20.66 0.48 -11.50
C MET A 81 21.91 0.33 -12.37
N ARG A 82 22.46 -0.89 -12.49
CA ARG A 82 23.64 -1.14 -13.33
C ARG A 82 23.35 -1.02 -14.82
N GLU A 83 22.15 -1.38 -15.25
CA GLU A 83 21.78 -1.40 -16.66
C GLU A 83 21.33 -0.02 -17.16
N TYR A 84 20.62 0.74 -16.33
CA TYR A 84 19.96 1.98 -16.75
C TYR A 84 20.33 3.23 -15.94
N GLY A 85 20.97 3.08 -14.77
CA GLY A 85 21.24 4.22 -13.88
C GLY A 85 22.07 5.32 -14.54
N ASN A 86 23.03 4.97 -15.41
CA ASN A 86 23.85 5.93 -16.15
C ASN A 86 23.08 6.79 -17.17
N MET A 87 21.80 6.50 -17.43
CA MET A 87 20.95 7.32 -18.29
C MET A 87 20.43 8.58 -17.58
N HIS A 88 20.46 8.59 -16.24
CA HIS A 88 19.94 9.63 -15.36
C HIS A 88 21.00 10.10 -14.37
N GLU A 89 20.90 11.35 -13.92
CA GLU A 89 21.76 11.85 -12.84
C GLU A 89 21.36 11.22 -11.50
N TRP A 90 20.05 11.12 -11.24
CA TRP A 90 19.50 10.63 -10.00
C TRP A 90 18.54 9.45 -10.23
N CYS A 91 18.57 8.48 -9.33
CA CYS A 91 17.63 7.35 -9.30
C CYS A 91 17.03 7.21 -7.89
N ALA A 92 15.71 7.30 -7.78
CA ALA A 92 14.96 7.03 -6.57
C ALA A 92 14.58 5.55 -6.47
N PHE A 93 14.64 4.99 -5.26
CA PHE A 93 14.28 3.60 -4.99
C PHE A 93 13.11 3.55 -4.01
N ILE A 94 11.89 3.49 -4.52
CA ILE A 94 10.66 3.51 -3.70
C ILE A 94 9.72 2.37 -4.11
N ASP A 95 8.86 1.97 -3.18
CA ASP A 95 7.89 0.89 -3.35
C ASP A 95 6.58 1.40 -3.99
N ALA A 96 5.74 0.49 -4.50
CA ALA A 96 4.48 0.83 -5.19
C ALA A 96 3.43 1.51 -4.27
N ASP A 97 3.63 1.46 -2.95
CA ASP A 97 2.79 2.07 -1.94
C ASP A 97 3.39 3.34 -1.34
N GLU A 98 4.45 3.87 -1.96
CA GLU A 98 5.18 5.06 -1.52
C GLU A 98 5.06 6.20 -2.55
N PHE A 99 4.71 7.39 -2.08
CA PHE A 99 4.50 8.58 -2.91
C PHE A 99 5.40 9.72 -2.44
N ILE A 100 6.27 10.23 -3.32
CA ILE A 100 7.08 11.41 -3.02
C ILE A 100 6.16 12.63 -3.02
N VAL A 101 6.09 13.39 -1.93
CA VAL A 101 5.18 14.54 -1.82
C VAL A 101 5.96 15.82 -1.53
N PRO A 102 5.93 16.83 -2.43
CA PRO A 102 6.55 18.12 -2.18
C PRO A 102 5.86 18.83 -1.01
N GLN A 103 6.62 19.64 -0.30
CA GLN A 103 6.19 20.48 0.81
C GLN A 103 6.40 21.93 0.40
N GLY A 104 5.34 22.74 0.50
CA GLY A 104 5.35 24.10 -0.06
C GLY A 104 5.41 24.10 -1.59
N SER A 105 6.24 24.99 -2.15
CA SER A 105 6.31 25.25 -3.60
C SER A 105 7.58 24.70 -4.26
N ASP A 106 8.35 23.85 -3.56
CA ASP A 106 9.58 23.28 -4.10
C ASP A 106 9.27 22.17 -5.11
N THR A 107 10.14 22.01 -6.11
CA THR A 107 10.02 21.00 -7.16
C THR A 107 11.17 20.00 -7.07
N LEU A 108 10.99 18.81 -7.64
CA LEU A 108 12.08 17.83 -7.70
C LEU A 108 13.28 18.39 -8.45
N ASP A 109 13.06 19.09 -9.56
CA ASP A 109 14.12 19.73 -10.35
C ASP A 109 14.91 20.76 -9.54
N SER A 110 14.22 21.64 -8.79
CA SER A 110 14.88 22.64 -7.94
C SER A 110 15.61 22.02 -6.76
N MET A 111 15.06 21.00 -6.11
CA MET A 111 15.75 20.29 -5.02
C MET A 111 16.99 19.55 -5.55
N LEU A 112 16.86 18.79 -6.63
CA LEU A 112 17.97 18.02 -7.19
C LEU A 112 19.07 18.94 -7.72
N SER A 113 18.71 20.04 -8.39
CA SER A 113 19.69 21.04 -8.86
C SER A 113 20.52 21.60 -7.71
N ARG A 114 19.88 21.96 -6.57
CA ARG A 114 20.60 22.45 -5.38
C ARG A 114 21.55 21.40 -4.81
N HIS A 115 21.14 20.13 -4.75
CA HIS A 115 22.00 19.05 -4.26
C HIS A 115 23.12 18.70 -5.25
N SER A 116 22.91 18.93 -6.55
CA SER A 116 23.92 18.75 -7.59
C SER A 116 25.06 19.78 -7.53
N GLU A 117 24.87 20.92 -6.85
CA GLU A 117 25.92 21.93 -6.60
C GLU A 117 27.08 21.38 -5.77
N ASP A 118 26.80 20.47 -4.83
CA ASP A 118 27.83 19.69 -4.14
C ASP A 118 28.02 18.33 -4.84
N PRO A 119 29.16 18.11 -5.52
CA PRO A 119 29.42 16.85 -6.22
C PRO A 119 29.61 15.65 -5.28
N ALA A 120 29.83 15.86 -3.98
CA ALA A 120 30.00 14.80 -2.99
C ALA A 120 28.67 14.32 -2.38
N ILE A 121 27.54 14.99 -2.63
CA ILE A 121 26.23 14.47 -2.24
C ILE A 121 25.86 13.31 -3.18
N GLY A 122 25.94 12.09 -2.66
CA GLY A 122 25.64 10.87 -3.42
C GLY A 122 24.29 10.24 -3.09
N GLY A 123 23.66 10.64 -1.98
CA GLY A 123 22.35 10.12 -1.58
C GLY A 123 21.50 11.17 -0.86
N ILE A 124 20.20 11.14 -1.12
CA ILE A 124 19.18 11.96 -0.43
C ILE A 124 18.21 11.01 0.26
N ALA A 125 18.07 11.16 1.57
CA ALA A 125 17.12 10.40 2.38
C ALA A 125 15.73 11.05 2.34
N LEU A 126 14.74 10.28 1.87
CA LEU A 126 13.32 10.62 1.88
C LEU A 126 12.64 9.92 3.06
N ASN A 127 12.45 10.64 4.17
CA ASN A 127 11.82 10.07 5.35
C ASN A 127 10.35 9.73 5.09
N TRP A 128 9.92 8.57 5.60
CA TRP A 128 8.53 8.15 5.56
C TRP A 128 7.62 9.11 6.32
N ALA A 129 6.41 9.25 5.82
CA ALA A 129 5.22 9.64 6.55
C ALA A 129 4.23 8.48 6.43
N VAL A 130 4.13 7.65 7.48
CA VAL A 130 3.30 6.45 7.46
C VAL A 130 1.83 6.82 7.65
N TYR A 131 0.99 6.36 6.72
CA TYR A 131 -0.46 6.52 6.77
C TYR A 131 -1.12 5.23 7.26
N GLY A 132 -2.07 5.39 8.18
CA GLY A 132 -2.96 4.32 8.59
C GLY A 132 -4.06 4.06 7.57
N SER A 133 -5.01 3.22 7.96
CA SER A 133 -6.19 2.88 7.16
C SER A 133 -7.18 4.02 7.01
N SER A 134 -6.99 5.13 7.74
CA SER A 134 -8.00 6.18 7.90
C SER A 134 -9.33 5.64 8.40
N ASN A 135 -9.28 4.55 9.18
CA ASN A 135 -10.42 3.76 9.66
C ASN A 135 -11.27 3.11 8.55
N LEU A 136 -10.78 3.13 7.29
CA LEU A 136 -11.48 2.52 6.17
C LEU A 136 -11.33 1.00 6.20
N GLN A 137 -12.46 0.30 6.13
CA GLN A 137 -12.47 -1.16 6.09
C GLN A 137 -12.38 -1.69 4.66
N THR A 138 -12.92 -0.95 3.70
CA THR A 138 -13.23 -1.46 2.35
C THR A 138 -12.50 -0.66 1.27
N TYR A 139 -12.26 -1.30 0.12
CA TYR A 139 -11.81 -0.61 -1.09
C TYR A 139 -12.98 0.11 -1.76
N SER A 140 -12.81 1.38 -2.11
CA SER A 140 -13.86 2.22 -2.72
C SER A 140 -13.53 2.78 -4.12
N GLY A 141 -12.35 2.47 -4.67
CA GLY A 141 -12.01 2.82 -6.06
C GLY A 141 -11.41 4.22 -6.30
N GLU A 142 -11.51 5.14 -5.36
CA GLU A 142 -10.83 6.44 -5.42
C GLU A 142 -9.32 6.32 -5.21
N LEU A 143 -8.61 7.42 -5.41
CA LEU A 143 -7.15 7.48 -5.31
C LEU A 143 -6.67 7.16 -3.89
N VAL A 144 -5.55 6.46 -3.76
CA VAL A 144 -4.87 6.15 -2.49
C VAL A 144 -4.64 7.43 -1.70
N MET A 145 -4.10 8.48 -2.33
CA MET A 145 -3.83 9.75 -1.65
C MET A 145 -5.10 10.51 -1.24
N GLU A 146 -6.24 10.25 -1.91
CA GLU A 146 -7.53 10.87 -1.61
C GLU A 146 -8.21 10.21 -0.40
N ARG A 147 -8.14 8.88 -0.32
CA ARG A 147 -8.83 8.11 0.71
C ARG A 147 -8.09 8.08 2.04
N PHE A 148 -6.76 7.98 1.99
CA PHE A 148 -5.96 7.79 3.20
C PHE A 148 -5.37 9.13 3.64
N THR A 149 -6.13 9.83 4.47
CA THR A 149 -5.79 11.17 4.98
C THR A 149 -5.34 11.16 6.43
N GLN A 150 -5.31 10.00 7.10
CA GLN A 150 -4.84 9.90 8.48
C GLN A 150 -3.47 9.24 8.53
N ARG A 151 -2.51 9.96 9.11
CA ARG A 151 -1.12 9.51 9.28
C ARG A 151 -0.69 9.54 10.73
N GLY A 152 0.38 8.82 11.02
CA GLY A 152 1.02 8.90 12.32
C GLY A 152 1.69 10.25 12.56
N ASP A 153 1.86 10.59 13.83
CA ASP A 153 2.56 11.81 14.23
C ASP A 153 4.03 11.81 13.74
N LYS A 154 4.62 12.99 13.50
CA LYS A 154 5.99 13.10 12.99
C LYS A 154 7.01 12.42 13.92
N THR A 155 6.73 12.32 15.21
CA THR A 155 7.65 11.80 16.23
C THR A 155 7.73 10.28 16.31
N ILE A 156 6.80 9.54 15.68
CA ILE A 156 6.80 8.07 15.75
C ILE A 156 8.05 7.47 15.10
N THR A 157 8.52 6.35 15.64
CA THR A 157 9.73 5.68 15.14
C THR A 157 9.62 5.22 13.70
N LEU A 158 8.42 4.83 13.23
CA LEU A 158 8.22 4.40 11.84
C LEU A 158 8.64 5.48 10.83
N ASN A 159 8.40 6.76 11.12
CA ASN A 159 8.74 7.88 10.23
C ASN A 159 10.25 8.15 10.14
N LYS A 160 11.06 7.52 11.01
CA LYS A 160 12.53 7.60 10.95
C LYS A 160 13.13 6.74 9.85
N HIS A 161 12.38 5.76 9.35
CA HIS A 161 12.77 5.07 8.14
C HIS A 161 12.79 6.04 6.95
N PHE A 162 13.66 5.76 5.99
CA PHE A 162 13.70 6.51 4.74
C PHE A 162 13.89 5.58 3.54
N LYS A 163 13.64 6.11 2.36
CA LYS A 163 14.16 5.56 1.10
C LYS A 163 15.16 6.53 0.50
N SER A 164 15.90 6.08 -0.50
CA SER A 164 16.98 6.86 -1.08
C SER A 164 16.66 7.35 -2.48
N ILE A 165 17.01 8.61 -2.76
CA ILE A 165 17.39 9.06 -4.10
C ILE A 165 18.93 8.99 -4.15
N VAL A 166 19.49 8.26 -5.11
CA VAL A 166 20.94 8.04 -5.23
C VAL A 166 21.44 8.66 -6.51
N ARG A 167 22.56 9.40 -6.43
CA ARG A 167 23.25 9.91 -7.61
C ARG A 167 23.91 8.74 -8.35
N SER A 168 23.72 8.64 -9.65
CA SER A 168 24.09 7.45 -10.39
C SER A 168 25.58 7.12 -10.36
N ASN A 169 26.45 8.13 -10.36
CA ASN A 169 27.89 7.94 -10.24
C ASN A 169 28.36 7.66 -8.80
N ALA A 170 27.52 7.94 -7.80
CA ALA A 170 27.79 7.64 -6.40
C ALA A 170 27.46 6.19 -6.04
N PHE A 171 26.57 5.53 -6.79
CA PHE A 171 26.17 4.15 -6.49
C PHE A 171 27.33 3.16 -6.61
N LYS A 172 27.55 2.36 -5.56
CA LYS A 172 28.53 1.26 -5.51
C LYS A 172 27.83 -0.10 -5.58
N ALA A 173 26.85 -0.31 -4.70
CA ALA A 173 26.05 -1.53 -4.59
C ALA A 173 24.84 -1.35 -3.67
N THR A 174 23.88 -2.26 -3.76
CA THR A 174 22.86 -2.51 -2.73
C THR A 174 23.47 -2.95 -1.38
N ALA A 175 22.75 -2.71 -0.28
CA ALA A 175 23.33 -2.72 1.07
C ALA A 175 22.48 -3.47 2.13
N GLY A 176 22.12 -4.73 1.89
CA GLY A 176 21.41 -5.57 2.88
C GLY A 176 19.98 -5.14 3.22
N ASN A 177 19.56 -3.94 2.85
CA ASN A 177 18.22 -3.40 3.01
C ASN A 177 17.87 -2.50 1.79
N PRO A 178 16.57 -2.24 1.52
CA PRO A 178 16.14 -1.43 0.37
C PRO A 178 15.98 0.07 0.69
N HIS A 179 16.47 0.53 1.84
CA HIS A 179 16.32 1.91 2.34
C HIS A 179 17.54 2.77 2.02
N SER A 180 18.74 2.18 2.11
CA SER A 180 20.03 2.81 1.87
C SER A 180 20.89 1.98 0.92
N PHE A 181 21.86 2.63 0.29
CA PHE A 181 22.76 2.01 -0.68
C PHE A 181 24.21 2.32 -0.35
N LYS A 182 25.11 1.40 -0.70
CA LYS A 182 26.55 1.66 -0.57
C LYS A 182 26.94 2.68 -1.63
N LEU A 183 27.59 3.74 -1.20
CA LEU A 183 28.13 4.75 -2.09
C LEU A 183 29.63 4.51 -2.34
N ASN A 184 30.13 5.05 -3.44
CA ASN A 184 31.55 5.15 -3.74
C ASN A 184 32.23 6.08 -2.72
N ASP A 185 33.54 5.87 -2.53
CA ASP A 185 34.30 6.61 -1.53
C ASP A 185 34.28 8.12 -1.87
N GLY A 186 34.10 8.97 -0.86
CA GLY A 186 33.98 10.42 -1.02
C GLY A 186 32.55 10.94 -1.18
N PHE A 187 31.56 10.05 -1.36
CA PHE A 187 30.15 10.44 -1.37
C PHE A 187 29.48 10.26 -0.01
N TYR A 188 28.47 11.10 0.28
CA TYR A 188 27.70 11.03 1.52
C TYR A 188 26.20 11.27 1.31
N TYR A 189 25.43 10.97 2.37
CA TYR A 189 23.97 11.12 2.42
C TYR A 189 23.55 12.43 3.10
N VAL A 190 22.54 13.08 2.54
CA VAL A 190 21.85 14.24 3.13
C VAL A 190 20.34 13.99 3.26
N HIS A 191 19.69 14.73 4.14
CA HIS A 191 18.24 14.88 4.12
C HIS A 191 17.81 15.82 2.99
N THR A 192 16.49 15.94 2.75
CA THR A 192 15.96 16.81 1.69
C THR A 192 16.35 18.28 1.84
N ASP A 193 16.68 18.71 3.06
CA ASP A 193 17.17 20.07 3.38
C ASP A 193 18.68 20.26 3.22
N GLY A 194 19.41 19.23 2.78
CA GLY A 194 20.86 19.25 2.57
C GLY A 194 21.69 18.97 3.82
N LYS A 195 21.09 18.76 4.99
CA LYS A 195 21.84 18.41 6.20
C LYS A 195 22.29 16.95 6.17
N PRO A 196 23.50 16.61 6.65
CA PRO A 196 23.97 15.23 6.69
C PRO A 196 23.02 14.29 7.46
N VAL A 197 22.80 13.08 6.92
CA VAL A 197 22.02 12.05 7.61
C VAL A 197 22.85 11.44 8.73
N SER A 198 22.27 11.34 9.92
CA SER A 198 22.81 10.55 11.03
C SER A 198 21.90 9.36 11.31
N ASN A 199 22.44 8.14 11.27
CA ASN A 199 21.66 6.92 11.53
C ASN A 199 21.16 6.85 12.98
N LEU A 200 19.93 6.36 13.19
CA LEU A 200 19.31 6.22 14.51
C LEU A 200 20.13 5.31 15.43
N VAL A 201 20.59 4.19 14.88
CA VAL A 201 21.47 3.22 15.53
C VAL A 201 22.74 3.13 14.70
N ASP A 202 23.89 3.22 15.36
CA ASP A 202 25.17 3.13 14.68
C ASP A 202 25.29 1.77 13.95
N ALA A 203 25.81 1.80 12.72
CA ALA A 203 25.88 0.66 11.80
C ALA A 203 24.54 0.06 11.32
N VAL A 204 23.39 0.66 11.65
CA VAL A 204 22.10 0.31 11.04
C VAL A 204 21.69 1.42 10.08
N ASP A 205 21.82 1.14 8.79
CA ASP A 205 21.40 2.07 7.76
C ASP A 205 19.89 2.01 7.49
N GLY A 206 19.34 3.07 6.89
CA GLY A 206 17.94 3.14 6.50
C GLY A 206 16.99 3.68 7.57
N LEU A 207 17.51 4.06 8.74
CA LEU A 207 16.79 4.77 9.80
C LEU A 207 17.60 5.98 10.25
N SER A 208 17.03 7.18 10.19
CA SER A 208 17.69 8.42 10.62
C SER A 208 17.31 8.79 12.07
N LYS A 209 18.18 9.53 12.78
CA LYS A 209 17.90 10.03 14.14
C LYS A 209 16.68 10.97 14.15
N GLY A 210 16.58 11.83 13.13
CA GLY A 210 15.51 12.80 12.93
C GLY A 210 14.72 12.54 11.65
N VAL A 211 13.53 13.13 11.57
CA VAL A 211 12.63 13.06 10.42
C VAL A 211 12.66 14.42 9.70
N CYS A 212 13.10 14.44 8.44
CA CYS A 212 13.09 15.65 7.62
C CYS A 212 11.93 15.58 6.62
N TRP A 213 10.99 16.53 6.75
CA TRP A 213 9.85 16.72 5.85
C TRP A 213 9.77 18.20 5.40
N ASP A 214 10.88 18.93 5.40
CA ASP A 214 10.83 20.38 5.20
C ASP A 214 10.57 20.74 3.72
N TYR A 215 11.08 19.91 2.79
CA TYR A 215 10.91 20.10 1.34
C TYR A 215 10.18 18.94 0.69
N PHE A 216 10.51 17.71 1.06
CA PHE A 216 9.85 16.51 0.54
C PHE A 216 9.66 15.50 1.66
N ARG A 217 8.57 14.73 1.58
CA ARG A 217 8.34 13.55 2.41
C ARG A 217 7.93 12.38 1.52
N LEU A 218 8.06 11.17 2.04
CA LEU A 218 7.61 9.96 1.36
C LEU A 218 6.37 9.42 2.06
N ASN A 219 5.18 9.72 1.53
CA ASN A 219 3.94 9.16 2.06
C ASN A 219 3.96 7.64 1.86
N HIS A 220 3.76 6.86 2.93
CA HIS A 220 3.79 5.40 2.87
C HIS A 220 2.44 4.79 3.26
N TYR A 221 1.74 4.24 2.28
CA TYR A 221 0.41 3.63 2.41
C TYR A 221 0.52 2.11 2.52
N VAL A 222 1.22 1.65 3.56
CA VAL A 222 1.63 0.26 3.69
C VAL A 222 0.46 -0.70 4.00
N VAL A 223 -0.51 -0.23 4.80
CA VAL A 223 -1.71 -0.99 5.20
C VAL A 223 -2.90 -0.73 4.27
N LYS A 224 -3.14 0.52 3.86
CA LYS A 224 -4.38 0.93 3.16
C LYS A 224 -5.63 0.49 3.97
N SER A 225 -6.78 0.27 3.31
CA SER A 225 -7.95 -0.27 4.01
C SER A 225 -7.66 -1.67 4.54
N TYR A 226 -8.44 -2.11 5.53
CA TYR A 226 -8.27 -3.45 6.07
C TYR A 226 -8.43 -4.55 5.00
N GLU A 227 -9.38 -4.38 4.09
CA GLU A 227 -9.58 -5.31 2.97
C GLU A 227 -8.37 -5.38 2.02
N GLU A 228 -7.81 -4.22 1.67
CA GLU A 228 -6.59 -4.16 0.86
C GLU A 228 -5.41 -4.81 1.58
N PHE A 229 -5.27 -4.60 2.89
CA PHE A 229 -4.25 -5.24 3.70
C PHE A 229 -4.36 -6.76 3.68
N ILE A 230 -5.57 -7.31 3.85
CA ILE A 230 -5.81 -8.76 3.81
C ILE A 230 -5.51 -9.33 2.42
N ASN A 231 -5.88 -8.62 1.35
CA ASN A 231 -5.52 -9.02 -0.01
C ASN A 231 -3.99 -9.03 -0.20
N LYS A 232 -3.32 -8.00 0.28
CA LYS A 232 -1.87 -7.83 0.20
C LYS A 232 -1.09 -8.88 1.02
N LYS A 233 -1.61 -9.31 2.17
CA LYS A 233 -1.01 -10.34 3.03
C LYS A 233 -0.76 -11.65 2.27
N ASN A 234 -1.64 -12.00 1.33
CA ASN A 234 -1.55 -13.27 0.61
C ASN A 234 -0.46 -13.31 -0.48
N ARG A 235 0.24 -12.19 -0.73
CA ARG A 235 1.22 -12.03 -1.84
C ARG A 235 2.68 -12.34 -1.46
N GLY A 236 3.00 -12.39 -0.15
CA GLY A 236 4.38 -12.44 0.37
C GLY A 236 5.07 -11.05 0.41
N ARG A 237 6.33 -10.97 0.87
CA ARG A 237 7.15 -9.73 0.87
C ARG A 237 8.39 -9.91 0.01
N ALA A 238 8.66 -8.98 -0.92
CA ALA A 238 9.88 -9.00 -1.74
C ALA A 238 11.19 -8.82 -0.96
N THR A 239 11.11 -8.48 0.34
CA THR A 239 12.24 -8.36 1.27
C THR A 239 12.45 -9.54 2.20
N LYS A 240 11.52 -10.52 2.25
CA LYS A 240 11.63 -11.69 3.13
C LYS A 240 11.52 -12.99 2.31
N PRO A 241 12.17 -14.08 2.73
CA PRO A 241 11.97 -15.40 2.13
C PRO A 241 10.49 -15.84 2.21
N ALA A 242 10.03 -16.64 1.26
CA ALA A 242 8.64 -17.08 1.13
C ALA A 242 8.06 -17.83 2.36
N VAL A 243 8.92 -18.29 3.28
CA VAL A 243 8.57 -19.16 4.41
C VAL A 243 8.58 -18.41 5.76
N SER A 244 8.66 -17.08 5.80
CA SER A 244 8.65 -16.38 7.09
C SER A 244 7.26 -16.42 7.75
N VAL A 245 7.16 -17.05 8.93
CA VAL A 245 5.96 -17.15 9.77
C VAL A 245 5.48 -15.77 10.28
N GLU A 246 6.31 -14.72 10.12
CA GLU A 246 6.04 -13.31 10.42
C GLU A 246 5.40 -12.51 9.27
N ASN A 247 4.55 -13.15 8.47
CA ASN A 247 3.82 -12.47 7.39
C ASN A 247 2.82 -11.47 7.97
N ARG A 248 2.81 -10.22 7.48
CA ARG A 248 1.81 -9.14 7.67
C ARG A 248 0.57 -9.62 8.44
N ASN A 249 0.72 -9.80 9.75
CA ASN A 249 -0.30 -10.40 10.60
C ASN A 249 -1.13 -9.27 11.20
N GLN A 250 -2.08 -9.62 12.07
CA GLN A 250 -2.89 -8.60 12.73
C GLN A 250 -2.04 -7.62 13.53
N SER A 251 -0.96 -8.08 14.18
CA SER A 251 0.00 -7.21 14.87
C SER A 251 0.65 -6.21 13.92
N PHE A 252 1.10 -6.63 12.74
CA PHE A 252 1.65 -5.72 11.75
C PHE A 252 0.63 -4.65 11.33
N PHE A 253 -0.63 -5.03 11.10
CA PHE A 253 -1.68 -4.05 10.79
C PHE A 253 -1.81 -3.04 11.92
N LEU A 254 -1.98 -3.50 13.16
CA LEU A 254 -2.16 -2.63 14.32
C LEU A 254 -0.95 -1.71 14.58
N GLU A 255 0.26 -2.19 14.33
CA GLU A 255 1.49 -1.39 14.47
C GLU A 255 1.61 -0.28 13.41
N HIS A 256 1.02 -0.46 12.23
CA HIS A 256 1.14 0.46 11.10
C HIS A 256 -0.15 1.24 10.78
N ASP A 257 -1.27 0.90 11.44
CA ASP A 257 -2.56 1.60 11.33
C ASP A 257 -2.55 2.86 12.22
N VAL A 258 -1.63 3.77 11.91
CA VAL A 258 -1.39 5.01 12.66
C VAL A 258 -2.26 6.14 12.12
N ASN A 259 -3.26 6.56 12.90
CA ASN A 259 -4.27 7.56 12.50
C ASN A 259 -4.24 8.78 13.43
N ASP A 260 -3.05 9.23 13.83
CA ASP A 260 -2.87 10.28 14.85
C ASP A 260 -3.22 11.69 14.35
N VAL A 261 -2.94 11.97 13.07
CA VAL A 261 -3.05 13.30 12.46
C VAL A 261 -3.79 13.21 11.14
N THR A 262 -4.83 14.03 10.97
CA THR A 262 -5.49 14.24 9.67
C THR A 262 -4.67 15.21 8.82
N GLU A 263 -4.34 14.77 7.60
CA GLU A 263 -3.54 15.47 6.61
C GLU A 263 -4.20 15.26 5.24
N LEU A 264 -4.83 16.31 4.71
CA LEU A 264 -5.46 16.26 3.39
C LEU A 264 -4.40 16.35 2.29
N PRO A 265 -4.58 15.65 1.15
CA PRO A 265 -3.66 15.78 0.03
C PRO A 265 -3.68 17.21 -0.53
N ASN A 266 -2.57 17.63 -1.13
CA ASN A 266 -2.57 18.87 -1.91
C ASN A 266 -3.54 18.68 -3.10
N ARG A 267 -4.58 19.51 -3.11
CA ARG A 267 -5.68 19.40 -4.08
C ARG A 267 -5.22 19.59 -5.53
N GLU A 268 -4.31 20.54 -5.78
CA GLU A 268 -3.80 20.79 -7.13
C GLU A 268 -3.00 19.58 -7.65
N ILE A 269 -2.19 18.96 -6.79
CA ILE A 269 -1.45 17.74 -7.14
C ILE A 269 -2.40 16.57 -7.38
N LEU A 270 -3.43 16.41 -6.55
CA LEU A 270 -4.43 15.35 -6.70
C LEU A 270 -5.22 15.51 -8.01
N GLU A 271 -5.68 16.74 -8.31
CA GLU A 271 -6.40 17.05 -9.56
C GLU A 271 -5.50 16.82 -10.79
N ALA A 272 -4.25 17.27 -10.76
CA ALA A 272 -3.28 16.98 -11.82
C ALA A 272 -3.06 15.47 -12.00
N THR A 273 -2.98 14.71 -10.89
CA THR A 273 -2.82 13.25 -10.89
C THR A 273 -4.00 12.57 -11.57
N LEU A 274 -5.24 12.98 -11.28
CA LEU A 274 -6.43 12.48 -11.94
C LEU A 274 -6.42 12.76 -13.45
N VAL A 275 -6.06 13.99 -13.86
CA VAL A 275 -5.97 14.36 -15.28
C VAL A 275 -4.95 13.48 -16.00
N LYS A 276 -3.74 13.35 -15.45
CA LYS A 276 -2.68 12.51 -16.04
C LYS A 276 -3.09 11.03 -16.11
N MET A 277 -3.74 10.54 -15.06
CA MET A 277 -4.25 9.17 -15.01
C MET A 277 -5.32 8.91 -16.07
N HIS A 278 -6.21 9.88 -16.31
CA HIS A 278 -7.20 9.81 -17.37
C HIS A 278 -6.54 9.74 -18.76
N GLU A 279 -5.58 10.64 -19.03
CA GLU A 279 -4.84 10.65 -20.30
C GLU A 279 -4.14 9.30 -20.57
N ILE A 280 -3.52 8.70 -19.55
CA ILE A 280 -2.86 7.39 -19.68
C ILE A 280 -3.90 6.28 -19.96
N LYS A 281 -5.04 6.31 -19.26
CA LYS A 281 -6.14 5.34 -19.48
C LYS A 281 -6.72 5.43 -20.89
N GLU A 282 -6.93 6.63 -21.41
CA GLU A 282 -7.42 6.83 -22.78
C GLU A 282 -6.45 6.24 -23.81
N ARG A 283 -5.16 6.56 -23.67
CA ARG A 283 -4.12 6.02 -24.56
C ARG A 283 -3.99 4.50 -24.47
N LEU A 284 -4.10 3.92 -23.28
CA LEU A 284 -4.13 2.46 -23.09
C LEU A 284 -5.35 1.84 -23.77
N THR A 285 -6.52 2.45 -23.61
CA THR A 285 -7.77 1.97 -24.21
C THR A 285 -7.72 2.03 -25.74
N GLU A 286 -7.18 3.11 -26.30
CA GLU A 286 -7.01 3.28 -27.74
C GLU A 286 -6.05 2.23 -28.33
N ALA A 287 -4.94 1.95 -27.64
CA ALA A 287 -3.90 1.06 -28.14
C ALA A 287 -4.19 -0.44 -27.91
N PHE A 288 -4.84 -0.80 -26.79
CA PHE A 288 -4.99 -2.20 -26.34
C PHE A 288 -6.44 -2.63 -26.10
N GLY A 289 -7.41 -1.72 -26.27
CA GLY A 289 -8.81 -1.95 -25.94
C GLY A 289 -9.11 -1.77 -24.45
N PRO A 290 -10.39 -1.71 -24.05
CA PRO A 290 -10.80 -1.39 -22.67
C PRO A 290 -10.45 -2.48 -21.65
N THR A 291 -10.28 -3.73 -22.09
CA THR A 291 -9.99 -4.88 -21.22
C THR A 291 -8.65 -4.76 -20.50
N ILE A 292 -7.68 -4.01 -21.05
CA ILE A 292 -6.39 -3.75 -20.38
C ILE A 292 -6.57 -3.05 -19.02
N LEU A 293 -7.63 -2.26 -18.88
CA LEU A 293 -7.97 -1.56 -17.64
C LEU A 293 -8.82 -2.42 -16.69
N GLU A 294 -9.45 -3.49 -17.19
CA GLU A 294 -10.20 -4.44 -16.37
C GLU A 294 -9.26 -5.32 -15.54
N HIS A 295 -8.09 -5.65 -16.10
CA HIS A 295 -6.99 -6.30 -15.39
C HIS A 295 -6.41 -5.45 -14.24
N GLY A 296 -6.69 -4.15 -14.22
CA GLY A 296 -6.28 -3.23 -13.14
C GLY A 296 -7.28 -3.11 -12.00
N LYS A 297 -8.43 -3.79 -12.04
CA LYS A 297 -9.43 -3.66 -10.97
C LYS A 297 -8.99 -4.43 -9.73
N PHE A 298 -9.26 -3.86 -8.55
CA PHE A 298 -9.08 -4.59 -7.30
C PHE A 298 -10.03 -5.79 -7.29
N VAL A 299 -9.47 -6.99 -7.48
CA VAL A 299 -10.23 -8.24 -7.39
C VAL A 299 -10.13 -8.75 -5.96
N LEU A 300 -11.29 -8.92 -5.33
CA LEU A 300 -11.40 -9.58 -4.05
C LEU A 300 -10.91 -11.03 -4.21
N ASN A 301 -9.90 -11.44 -3.44
CA ASN A 301 -9.49 -12.84 -3.41
C ASN A 301 -10.68 -13.75 -3.02
N ASN A 302 -10.57 -15.07 -3.25
CA ASN A 302 -11.51 -16.13 -2.81
C ASN A 302 -11.69 -16.17 -1.26
N LEU A 303 -12.22 -15.10 -0.70
CA LEU A 303 -12.31 -14.75 0.71
C LEU A 303 -13.78 -14.55 1.09
N ILE A 304 -14.00 -14.70 2.40
CA ILE A 304 -15.23 -14.33 3.07
C ILE A 304 -15.06 -12.85 3.43
N HIS A 305 -15.94 -12.01 2.90
CA HIS A 305 -16.03 -10.60 3.25
C HIS A 305 -17.18 -10.43 4.23
N GLY A 306 -17.05 -9.47 5.12
CA GLY A 306 -18.15 -9.10 5.99
C GLY A 306 -17.76 -8.11 7.06
N HIS A 307 -18.77 -7.56 7.68
CA HIS A 307 -18.66 -6.60 8.76
C HIS A 307 -19.77 -6.82 9.78
N HIS A 308 -19.47 -6.56 11.05
CA HIS A 308 -20.42 -6.58 12.14
C HIS A 308 -20.78 -5.14 12.48
N ASP A 309 -21.91 -4.68 11.95
CA ASP A 309 -22.36 -3.29 12.08
C ASP A 309 -22.77 -2.97 13.53
N ILE A 310 -23.60 -3.81 14.14
CA ILE A 310 -24.09 -3.53 15.50
C ILE A 310 -24.51 -4.81 16.23
N SER A 311 -24.40 -4.78 17.57
CA SER A 311 -25.06 -5.74 18.47
C SER A 311 -25.96 -5.01 19.46
N GLU A 312 -27.15 -5.56 19.68
CA GLU A 312 -28.10 -5.11 20.68
C GLU A 312 -28.49 -6.29 21.57
N VAL A 313 -28.66 -6.04 22.87
CA VAL A 313 -29.14 -7.04 23.84
C VAL A 313 -30.37 -6.47 24.53
N VAL A 314 -31.52 -7.14 24.39
CA VAL A 314 -32.79 -6.75 25.02
C VAL A 314 -33.34 -7.95 25.79
N GLY A 315 -33.23 -7.90 27.12
CA GLY A 315 -33.56 -9.03 27.98
C GLY A 315 -32.64 -10.23 27.71
N ASP A 316 -33.22 -11.32 27.22
CA ASP A 316 -32.49 -12.55 26.84
C ASP A 316 -32.25 -12.68 25.33
N VAL A 317 -32.68 -11.69 24.54
CA VAL A 317 -32.52 -11.69 23.08
C VAL A 317 -31.31 -10.86 22.70
N ILE A 318 -30.44 -11.46 21.88
CA ILE A 318 -29.29 -10.82 21.27
C ILE A 318 -29.60 -10.67 19.79
N GLN A 319 -29.56 -9.44 19.28
CA GLN A 319 -29.65 -9.16 17.85
C GLN A 319 -28.31 -8.62 17.35
N ILE A 320 -27.87 -9.15 16.22
CA ILE A 320 -26.64 -8.74 15.56
C ILE A 320 -26.96 -8.47 14.11
N ARG A 321 -26.51 -7.31 13.63
CA ARG A 321 -26.64 -6.94 12.22
C ARG A 321 -25.28 -6.75 11.62
N GLY A 322 -25.18 -7.07 10.34
CA GLY A 322 -23.97 -6.94 9.57
C GLY A 322 -24.21 -7.32 8.13
N TRP A 323 -23.12 -7.55 7.43
CA TRP A 323 -23.15 -8.13 6.10
C TRP A 323 -22.00 -9.11 5.94
N ALA A 324 -22.20 -10.12 5.11
CA ALA A 324 -21.14 -11.01 4.70
C ALA A 324 -21.46 -11.70 3.37
N PHE A 325 -20.43 -11.96 2.57
CA PHE A 325 -20.54 -12.74 1.36
C PHE A 325 -19.22 -13.44 1.03
N SER A 326 -19.29 -14.47 0.19
CA SER A 326 -18.13 -15.10 -0.41
C SER A 326 -18.03 -14.72 -1.87
N THR A 327 -16.83 -14.42 -2.34
CA THR A 327 -16.56 -14.15 -3.76
C THR A 327 -16.68 -15.39 -4.64
N ASP A 328 -16.64 -16.59 -4.04
CA ASP A 328 -16.96 -17.85 -4.73
C ASP A 328 -18.47 -18.21 -4.71
N TYR A 329 -19.32 -17.27 -4.28
CA TYR A 329 -20.77 -17.39 -4.19
C TYR A 329 -21.28 -18.58 -3.35
N LYS A 330 -20.43 -19.17 -2.50
CA LYS A 330 -20.89 -20.17 -1.55
C LYS A 330 -21.63 -19.51 -0.39
N LYS A 331 -22.65 -20.23 0.09
CA LYS A 331 -23.47 -19.80 1.22
C LYS A 331 -22.63 -19.62 2.48
N THR A 332 -22.81 -18.49 3.14
CA THR A 332 -22.22 -18.17 4.44
C THR A 332 -23.00 -18.82 5.58
N SER A 333 -22.29 -19.30 6.59
CA SER A 333 -22.85 -19.68 7.90
C SER A 333 -22.21 -18.84 9.00
N TYR A 334 -22.87 -18.78 10.16
CA TYR A 334 -22.50 -17.87 11.24
C TYR A 334 -22.32 -18.63 12.55
N SER A 335 -21.34 -18.21 13.35
CA SER A 335 -21.22 -18.56 14.76
C SER A 335 -21.04 -17.31 15.60
N LEU A 336 -21.52 -17.37 16.84
CA LEU A 336 -21.48 -16.26 17.78
C LEU A 336 -20.79 -16.70 19.06
N THR A 337 -19.77 -15.96 19.49
CA THR A 337 -19.05 -16.20 20.75
C THR A 337 -19.10 -14.99 21.68
N TYR A 338 -19.15 -15.26 22.99
CA TYR A 338 -19.00 -14.27 24.05
C TYR A 338 -18.04 -14.82 25.11
N LYS A 339 -16.89 -14.18 25.32
CA LYS A 339 -15.85 -14.65 26.26
C LYS A 339 -15.56 -16.16 26.11
N GLN A 340 -15.29 -16.59 24.88
CA GLN A 340 -15.04 -17.99 24.50
C GLN A 340 -16.23 -18.96 24.67
N THR A 341 -17.41 -18.47 25.06
CA THR A 341 -18.63 -19.26 25.14
C THR A 341 -19.40 -19.12 23.83
N MET A 342 -19.65 -20.26 23.16
CA MET A 342 -20.51 -20.30 21.97
C MET A 342 -21.97 -20.02 22.36
N LEU A 343 -22.59 -19.07 21.68
CA LEU A 343 -24.01 -18.74 21.85
C LEU A 343 -24.86 -19.47 20.82
N ILE A 344 -26.09 -19.81 21.22
CA ILE A 344 -27.03 -20.48 20.34
C ILE A 344 -27.72 -19.45 19.46
N ILE A 345 -27.47 -19.55 18.16
CA ILE A 345 -28.20 -18.79 17.14
C ILE A 345 -29.55 -19.48 16.92
N GLU A 346 -30.63 -18.73 17.12
CA GLU A 346 -32.01 -19.19 16.87
C GLU A 346 -32.42 -18.96 15.42
N GLU A 347 -31.98 -17.84 14.83
CA GLU A 347 -32.37 -17.44 13.48
C GLU A 347 -31.27 -16.61 12.81
N VAL A 348 -31.12 -16.78 11.50
CA VAL A 348 -30.38 -15.86 10.63
C VAL A 348 -31.28 -15.46 9.48
N ARG A 349 -31.55 -14.15 9.34
CA ARG A 349 -32.31 -13.59 8.22
C ARG A 349 -31.38 -12.81 7.30
N GLU A 350 -31.45 -13.09 6.01
CA GLU A 350 -30.75 -12.30 4.98
C GLU A 350 -31.51 -10.99 4.74
N VAL A 351 -30.78 -9.91 4.51
CA VAL A 351 -31.33 -8.57 4.23
C VAL A 351 -30.57 -7.90 3.09
N ASP A 352 -31.29 -7.13 2.28
CA ASP A 352 -30.69 -6.41 1.16
C ASP A 352 -29.76 -5.29 1.65
N ARG A 353 -28.60 -5.18 1.00
CA ARG A 353 -27.56 -4.17 1.21
C ARG A 353 -27.13 -3.55 -0.11
N PRO A 354 -27.94 -2.64 -0.69
CA PRO A 354 -27.60 -1.92 -1.93
C PRO A 354 -26.29 -1.14 -1.82
N ASP A 355 -25.97 -0.62 -0.63
CA ASP A 355 -24.72 0.03 -0.29
C ASP A 355 -23.52 -0.93 -0.41
N VAL A 356 -23.66 -2.16 0.09
CA VAL A 356 -22.64 -3.20 -0.06
C VAL A 356 -22.52 -3.63 -1.51
N LYS A 357 -23.63 -3.85 -2.24
CA LYS A 357 -23.61 -4.16 -3.68
C LYS A 357 -22.93 -3.07 -4.51
N HIS A 358 -23.11 -1.81 -4.13
CA HIS A 358 -22.49 -0.68 -4.79
C HIS A 358 -20.98 -0.65 -4.57
N ALA A 359 -20.54 -0.84 -3.32
CA ALA A 359 -19.12 -0.94 -2.98
C ALA A 359 -18.45 -2.22 -3.53
N TYR A 360 -19.23 -3.30 -3.63
CA TYR A 360 -18.79 -4.64 -4.02
C TYR A 360 -19.64 -5.19 -5.17
N PRO A 361 -19.23 -4.97 -6.43
CA PRO A 361 -19.98 -5.44 -7.60
C PRO A 361 -20.25 -6.95 -7.61
N ASP A 362 -19.39 -7.75 -6.96
CA ASP A 362 -19.54 -9.21 -6.85
C ASP A 362 -20.40 -9.66 -5.65
N ALA A 363 -20.73 -8.75 -4.73
CA ALA A 363 -21.60 -9.09 -3.61
C ALA A 363 -23.03 -9.40 -4.13
N PRO A 364 -23.73 -10.39 -3.58
CA PRO A 364 -25.18 -10.51 -3.74
C PRO A 364 -25.89 -9.30 -3.14
N ILE A 365 -27.04 -8.88 -3.71
CA ILE A 365 -27.82 -7.77 -3.13
C ILE A 365 -28.27 -8.07 -1.70
N ASN A 366 -28.55 -9.34 -1.39
CA ASN A 366 -28.97 -9.87 -0.11
C ASN A 366 -27.79 -10.26 0.81
N SER A 367 -26.62 -9.62 0.67
CA SER A 367 -25.43 -9.93 1.47
C SER A 367 -25.53 -9.51 2.94
N GLY A 368 -26.60 -8.82 3.36
CA GLY A 368 -26.81 -8.45 4.75
C GLY A 368 -27.33 -9.60 5.60
N PHE A 369 -27.08 -9.57 6.90
CA PHE A 369 -27.65 -10.53 7.85
C PHE A 369 -28.19 -9.86 9.11
N VAL A 370 -29.21 -10.51 9.69
CA VAL A 370 -29.69 -10.28 11.05
C VAL A 370 -29.67 -11.62 11.78
N ILE A 371 -28.78 -11.76 12.76
CA ILE A 371 -28.70 -12.93 13.64
C ILE A 371 -29.53 -12.64 14.90
N THR A 372 -30.43 -13.56 15.23
CA THR A 372 -31.11 -13.62 16.52
C THR A 372 -30.52 -14.77 17.32
N ALA A 373 -30.01 -14.48 18.52
CA ALA A 373 -29.45 -15.48 19.43
C ALA A 373 -30.04 -15.28 20.84
N ARG A 374 -29.98 -16.34 21.65
CA ARG A 374 -30.46 -16.29 23.04
C ARG A 374 -29.30 -16.23 24.02
N LYS A 375 -29.42 -15.34 25.01
CA LYS A 375 -28.53 -15.28 26.17
C LYS A 375 -28.65 -16.58 26.99
N PRO A 376 -27.54 -17.29 27.27
CA PRO A 376 -27.53 -18.41 28.18
C PRO A 376 -28.01 -18.01 29.59
N PRO A 377 -28.83 -18.82 30.27
CA PRO A 377 -29.30 -18.51 31.64
C PRO A 377 -28.17 -18.30 32.66
N ALA A 378 -26.99 -18.88 32.41
CA ALA A 378 -25.81 -18.73 33.25
C ALA A 378 -25.13 -17.35 33.14
N LEU A 379 -25.46 -16.56 32.12
CA LEU A 379 -24.92 -15.21 31.91
C LEU A 379 -25.96 -14.17 32.37
N GLN A 380 -25.65 -13.47 33.47
CA GLN A 380 -26.52 -12.39 33.98
C GLN A 380 -26.52 -11.19 33.02
N ASP A 381 -25.34 -10.74 32.60
CA ASP A 381 -25.17 -9.61 31.67
C ASP A 381 -24.25 -9.99 30.50
N ILE A 382 -24.63 -9.54 29.30
CA ILE A 382 -23.80 -9.59 28.09
C ILE A 382 -23.48 -8.16 27.69
N ASP A 383 -22.19 -7.83 27.69
CA ASP A 383 -21.71 -6.61 27.06
C ASP A 383 -21.74 -6.81 25.53
N PRO A 384 -22.62 -6.10 24.78
CA PRO A 384 -22.71 -6.27 23.35
C PRO A 384 -21.40 -5.94 22.64
N SER A 385 -20.55 -5.04 23.19
CA SER A 385 -19.34 -4.56 22.54
C SER A 385 -18.28 -5.64 22.32
N ILE A 386 -18.31 -6.72 23.11
CA ILE A 386 -17.34 -7.82 23.03
C ILE A 386 -17.93 -9.11 22.45
N LEU A 387 -19.09 -9.03 21.80
CA LEU A 387 -19.64 -10.14 21.01
C LEU A 387 -18.83 -10.34 19.74
N GLU A 388 -18.48 -11.59 19.46
CA GLU A 388 -17.66 -11.95 18.33
C GLU A 388 -18.48 -12.76 17.34
N VAL A 389 -18.64 -12.24 16.12
CA VAL A 389 -19.33 -12.94 15.03
C VAL A 389 -18.28 -13.57 14.14
N THR A 390 -18.42 -14.85 13.83
CA THR A 390 -17.57 -15.53 12.84
C THR A 390 -18.43 -16.01 11.68
N VAL A 391 -18.00 -15.68 10.47
CA VAL A 391 -18.63 -16.15 9.23
C VAL A 391 -17.80 -17.27 8.65
N SER A 392 -18.45 -18.33 8.21
CA SER A 392 -17.82 -19.49 7.61
C SER A 392 -18.37 -19.79 6.22
N VAL A 393 -17.50 -20.27 5.33
CA VAL A 393 -17.82 -20.69 3.97
C VAL A 393 -17.03 -21.98 3.69
N GLY A 394 -17.74 -23.11 3.71
CA GLY A 394 -17.09 -24.43 3.70
C GLY A 394 -16.17 -24.62 4.92
N ALA A 395 -14.89 -24.90 4.68
CA ALA A 395 -13.88 -25.07 5.74
C ALA A 395 -13.16 -23.76 6.13
N LYS A 396 -13.49 -22.63 5.50
CA LYS A 396 -12.89 -21.32 5.81
C LYS A 396 -13.78 -20.57 6.78
N SER A 397 -13.18 -19.81 7.70
CA SER A 397 -13.90 -18.91 8.60
C SER A 397 -13.15 -17.59 8.81
N VAL A 398 -13.88 -16.52 9.08
CA VAL A 398 -13.35 -15.19 9.41
C VAL A 398 -14.18 -14.58 10.53
N GLN A 399 -13.53 -14.04 11.55
CA GLN A 399 -14.20 -13.24 12.57
C GLN A 399 -14.46 -11.84 12.01
N LEU A 400 -15.72 -11.40 12.07
CA LEU A 400 -16.12 -10.07 11.62
C LEU A 400 -15.61 -9.03 12.61
N ARG A 401 -15.16 -7.90 12.05
CA ARG A 401 -14.82 -6.73 12.84
C ARG A 401 -16.08 -5.96 13.21
N LYS A 402 -16.06 -5.43 14.42
CA LYS A 402 -17.06 -4.55 14.99
C LYS A 402 -16.46 -3.14 15.06
N ASP A 403 -17.25 -2.14 14.70
CA ASP A 403 -16.89 -0.71 14.81
C ASP A 403 -16.64 -0.29 16.26
#